data_AF-A0A7R9ELD1-F1
#
_entry.id   AF-A0A7R9ELD1-F1
#
_cell.length_a   1.000
_cell.length_b   1.000
_cell.length_c   1.000
_cell.angle_alpha   90.00
_cell.angle_beta   90.00
_cell.angle_gamma   90.00
#
_symmetry.space_group_name_H-M   'P 1'
#
loop_
_entity.id
_entity.type
_entity.pdbx_description
1 polymer ?
#
loop_
_entity_poly.entity_id
_entity_poly.type
_entity_poly.pdbx_seq_one_letter_code
_entity_poly.pdbx_strand_id
1 'polypeptide(L)' 'MIWNFADFKTAETYTRVGGNKKGVFTRDRQPKSSAHHVRRRYLALAEELDNFSPPQDAYPYISYQSYRDKRKNEL' A
#
# COMPACT_ATOMS: atom_id res chain seq x y z
N MET A 1 6.42 5.36 -10.43
CA MET A 1 6.29 6.22 -9.24
C MET A 1 4.80 6.45 -8.97
N ILE A 2 4.31 6.29 -7.72
CA ILE A 2 2.90 6.52 -7.39
C ILE A 2 2.64 8.02 -7.20
N TRP A 3 1.54 8.52 -7.77
CA TRP A 3 1.06 9.88 -7.53
C TRP A 3 -0.28 9.85 -6.77
N ASN A 4 -0.38 10.39 -5.56
CA ASN A 4 0.63 11.03 -4.71
C ASN A 4 0.80 10.22 -3.41
N PHE A 5 1.83 10.52 -2.61
CA PHE A 5 1.96 9.96 -1.28
C PHE A 5 0.74 10.29 -0.41
N ALA A 6 0.38 11.56 -0.27
CA ALA A 6 -0.74 11.98 0.57
C ALA A 6 -1.63 13.02 -0.13
N ASP A 7 -2.88 13.13 0.33
CA ASP A 7 -3.79 14.18 -0.12
C ASP A 7 -3.23 15.57 0.25
N PHE A 8 -3.36 16.53 -0.66
CA PHE A 8 -2.83 17.89 -0.47
C PHE A 8 -3.81 18.97 -0.95
N LYS A 9 -3.67 20.18 -0.40
CA LYS A 9 -4.51 21.33 -0.78
C LYS A 9 -4.13 21.82 -2.18
N THR A 10 -5.14 22.17 -2.97
CA THR A 10 -4.99 22.84 -4.27
C THR A 10 -5.87 24.10 -4.28
N ALA A 11 -5.71 24.95 -5.28
CA ALA A 11 -6.71 25.97 -5.59
C ALA A 11 -8.09 25.31 -5.79
N GLU A 12 -9.14 26.08 -5.50
CA GLU A 12 -10.52 25.63 -5.63
C GLU A 12 -10.90 25.45 -7.11
N THR A 13 -11.53 24.31 -7.41
CA THR A 13 -12.11 24.01 -8.71
C THR A 13 -13.15 22.90 -8.55
N TYR A 14 -14.10 22.82 -9.47
CA TYR A 14 -15.18 21.82 -9.44
C TYR A 14 -14.67 20.37 -9.45
N THR A 15 -13.44 20.12 -9.93
CA THR A 15 -12.83 18.77 -9.96
C THR A 15 -12.00 18.43 -8.71
N ARG A 16 -11.94 19.32 -7.71
CA ARG A 16 -11.04 19.23 -6.55
C ARG A 16 -11.76 19.59 -5.25
N VAL A 17 -12.69 18.74 -4.85
CA VAL A 17 -13.42 18.87 -3.57
C VAL A 17 -12.43 18.77 -2.40
N GLY A 18 -12.14 19.92 -1.76
CA GLY A 18 -11.21 20.01 -0.64
C GLY A 18 -9.76 19.64 -1.00
N GLY A 19 -9.35 19.87 -2.26
CA GLY A 19 -7.98 19.64 -2.75
C GLY A 19 -7.80 18.39 -3.62
N ASN A 20 -6.54 17.93 -3.75
CA ASN A 20 -6.19 16.70 -4.43
C ASN A 20 -6.37 15.49 -3.51
N LYS A 21 -7.19 14.51 -3.94
CA LYS A 21 -7.54 13.30 -3.19
C LYS A 21 -6.88 12.00 -3.72
N LYS A 22 -5.87 12.14 -4.58
CA LYS A 22 -5.13 11.01 -5.19
C LYS A 22 -4.01 10.48 -4.29
N GLY A 23 -3.90 10.96 -3.05
CA GLY A 23 -2.95 10.42 -2.08
C GLY A 23 -3.26 8.98 -1.72
N VAL A 24 -2.23 8.16 -1.58
CA VAL A 24 -2.30 6.84 -0.93
C VAL A 24 -2.70 6.98 0.54
N PHE A 25 -2.28 8.08 1.17
CA PHE A 25 -2.70 8.50 2.50
C PHE A 25 -3.66 9.69 2.44
N THR A 26 -4.47 9.85 3.49
CA THR A 26 -5.18 11.11 3.73
C THR A 26 -4.20 12.23 4.07
N ARG A 27 -4.70 13.47 4.14
CA ARG A 27 -3.88 14.62 4.53
C ARG A 27 -3.35 14.49 5.96
N ASP A 28 -4.03 13.79 6.85
CA ASP A 28 -3.59 13.53 8.24
C ASP A 28 -2.81 12.21 8.36
N ARG A 29 -2.33 11.69 7.23
CA ARG A 29 -1.48 10.49 7.12
C ARG A 29 -2.18 9.22 7.58
N GLN A 30 -3.51 9.21 7.55
CA GLN A 30 -4.29 7.99 7.76
C GLN A 30 -4.24 7.14 6.48
N PRO A 31 -3.97 5.82 6.60
CA PRO A 31 -3.87 4.94 5.43
C PRO A 31 -5.23 4.74 4.78
N LYS A 32 -5.30 4.85 3.45
CA LYS A 32 -6.44 4.35 2.67
C LYS A 32 -6.27 2.86 2.38
N SER A 33 -7.33 2.20 1.89
CA SER A 33 -7.27 0.80 1.46
C SER A 33 -6.15 0.52 0.44
N SER A 34 -5.86 1.47 -0.45
CA SER A 34 -4.75 1.40 -1.42
C SER A 34 -3.38 1.34 -0.75
N ALA A 35 -3.17 2.00 0.40
CA ALA A 35 -1.91 1.98 1.13
C ALA A 35 -1.53 0.57 1.57
N HIS A 36 -2.51 -0.19 2.07
CA HIS A 36 -2.31 -1.58 2.45
C HIS A 36 -1.94 -2.46 1.25
N HIS A 37 -2.53 -2.22 0.08
CA HIS A 37 -2.19 -2.98 -1.13
C HIS A 37 -0.78 -2.67 -1.63
N VAL A 38 -0.42 -1.38 -1.66
CA VAL A 38 0.91 -0.93 -2.08
C VAL A 38 1.99 -1.47 -1.14
N ARG A 39 1.77 -1.43 0.19
CA ARG A 39 2.71 -1.98 1.17
C ARG A 39 2.97 -3.47 0.93
N ARG A 40 1.93 -4.26 0.72
CA ARG A 40 2.05 -5.70 0.40
C ARG A 40 2.88 -5.94 -0.85
N ARG A 41 2.56 -5.23 -1.94
CA ARG A 41 3.25 -5.38 -3.21
C ARG A 41 4.75 -5.06 -3.09
N TYR A 42 5.10 -3.95 -2.43
CA TYR A 42 6.50 -3.54 -2.32
C TYR A 42 7.30 -4.44 -1.37
N LEU A 43 6.68 -4.97 -0.31
CA LEU A 43 7.34 -5.97 0.53
C LEU A 43 7.59 -7.28 -0.22
N ALA A 44 6.64 -7.75 -1.03
CA ALA A 44 6.83 -8.93 -1.86
C ALA A 44 7.93 -8.73 -2.92
N LEU A 45 7.98 -7.55 -3.56
CA LEU A 45 9.04 -7.23 -4.51
C LEU A 45 10.41 -7.15 -3.84
N ALA A 46 10.51 -6.58 -2.63
CA ALA A 46 11.76 -6.54 -1.88
C ALA A 46 12.24 -7.94 -1.49
N GLU A 47 11.32 -8.85 -1.13
CA GLU A 47 11.66 -10.25 -0.86
C GLU A 47 12.23 -10.94 -2.11
N GLU A 48 11.61 -10.71 -3.27
CA GLU A 48 12.01 -11.31 -4.53
C GLU A 48 13.34 -10.74 -5.09
N LEU A 49 13.50 -9.42 -5.05
CA LEU A 49 14.60 -8.74 -5.72
C LEU A 49 15.82 -8.53 -4.82
N ASP A 50 15.60 -8.32 -3.53
CA ASP A 50 16.64 -7.89 -2.59
C ASP A 50 16.89 -8.93 -1.49
N ASN A 51 16.27 -10.12 -1.55
CA ASN A 51 16.28 -11.14 -0.48
C ASN A 51 15.86 -10.58 0.89
N PHE A 52 14.98 -9.58 0.89
CA PHE A 52 14.48 -8.97 2.12
C PHE A 52 13.44 -9.86 2.81
N SER A 53 13.56 -10.05 4.12
CA SER A 53 12.54 -10.77 4.89
C SER A 53 11.50 -9.77 5.44
N PRO A 54 10.23 -9.80 5.00
CA PRO A 54 9.22 -8.88 5.50
C PRO A 54 8.91 -9.13 6.99
N PRO A 55 8.53 -8.09 7.75
CA PRO A 55 8.21 -8.24 9.16
C PRO A 55 6.96 -9.12 9.35
N GLN A 56 6.87 -9.82 10.48
CA GLN A 56 5.81 -10.80 10.74
C GLN A 56 4.40 -10.18 10.74
N ASP A 57 4.31 -8.90 11.11
CA ASP A 57 3.08 -8.11 11.12
C ASP A 57 2.70 -7.54 9.74
N ALA A 58 3.43 -7.90 8.68
CA ALA A 58 3.25 -7.31 7.37
C ALA A 58 1.85 -7.56 6.78
N TYR A 59 1.15 -8.60 7.23
CA TYR A 59 -0.14 -9.00 6.68
C TYR A 59 -1.12 -9.35 7.81
N PRO A 60 -1.81 -8.36 8.41
CA PRO A 60 -2.70 -8.65 9.54
C PRO A 60 -4.00 -9.38 9.15
N TYR A 61 -4.34 -9.48 7.85
CA TYR A 61 -5.60 -10.09 7.37
C TYR A 61 -5.42 -11.41 6.62
N ILE A 62 -4.18 -11.89 6.46
CA ILE A 62 -3.89 -13.23 5.93
C ILE A 62 -2.91 -13.81 6.94
N SER A 63 -3.23 -14.94 7.58
CA SER A 63 -2.23 -15.60 8.42
C SER A 63 -0.97 -15.81 7.57
N TYR A 64 0.20 -15.50 8.12
CA TYR A 64 1.49 -15.64 7.41
C TYR A 64 1.63 -17.03 6.77
N GLN A 65 1.12 -18.04 7.48
CA GLN A 65 1.04 -19.42 7.03
C GLN A 65 0.16 -19.56 5.78
N SER A 66 -1.06 -19.00 5.78
CA SER A 66 -1.96 -19.02 4.62
C SER A 66 -1.39 -18.32 3.37
N TYR A 67 -0.61 -17.26 3.55
CA TYR A 67 0.08 -16.60 2.43
C TYR A 67 1.20 -17.48 1.84
N ARG A 68 2.06 -18.04 2.70
CA ARG A 68 3.15 -18.94 2.26
C ARG A 68 2.63 -20.21 1.59
N ASP A 69 1.56 -20.79 2.13
CA ASP A 69 1.01 -22.04 1.64
C ASP A 69 0.31 -21.85 0.27
N LYS A 70 -0.37 -20.72 0.04
CA LYS A 70 -0.87 -20.37 -1.30
C LYS A 70 0.26 -20.24 -2.32
N ARG A 71 1.34 -19.52 -1.97
CA ARG A 71 2.51 -19.35 -2.85
C ARG A 71 3.18 -20.66 -3.23
N LYS A 72 3.19 -21.66 -2.34
CA LYS A 72 3.74 -23.00 -2.63
C LYS A 72 2.83 -23.83 -3.54
N ASN A 73 1.51 -23.61 -3.53
CA ASN A 73 0.54 -24.37 -4.32
C ASN A 73 0.25 -23.75 -5.70
N GLU A 74 0.78 -22.56 -5.99
CA GLU A 74 0.66 -21.86 -7.28
C GLU A 74 1.91 -22.07 -8.18
N LEU A 75 2.85 -22.94 -7.76
CA LEU A 75 4.02 -23.42 -8.51
C LEU A 75 3.92 -24.94 -8.70
#